data_AF-A0A8X6T0U2-F1
#
_entry.id   AF-A0A8X6T0U2-F1
#
_cell.length_a   1.000
_cell.length_b   1.000
_cell.length_c   1.000
_cell.angle_alpha   90.00
_cell.angle_beta   90.00
_cell.angle_gamma   90.00
#
_symmetry.space_group_name_H-M   'P 1'
#
loop_
_entity.id
_entity.type
_entity.pdbx_description
1 polymer ?
#
loop_
_entity_poly.entity_id
_entity_poly.type
_entity_poly.pdbx_seq_one_letter_code
_entity_poly.pdbx_strand_id
1 'polypeptide(L)'
;MDLKTFVQNRIVKIQDLFPVRQWRHVPSNQNPANLISRGVDPDKLLNQELWWNGPEFLSGSDYPNKTVKISENNDAYNSELKNSVRKNLGRKCHFVNNARRNVKANGPLEADELDKAEIFLIKGVQSQEFSVDIKCLQQQRVLPKSKLKSFNPFLDSGGVLKSGRPIR
;
A
#
# COMPACT_ATOMS: atom_id res chain seq x y z
N MET A 1 3.08 15.34 -8.89
CA MET A 1 2.86 14.95 -7.48
C MET A 1 4.00 15.54 -6.69
N ASP A 2 3.72 16.43 -5.74
CA ASP A 2 4.77 16.98 -4.89
C ASP A 2 5.09 16.01 -3.76
N LEU A 3 6.37 15.67 -3.61
CA LEU A 3 6.84 14.85 -2.51
C LEU A 3 6.85 15.69 -1.22
N LYS A 4 6.57 15.05 -0.08
CA LYS A 4 6.73 15.71 1.23
C LYS A 4 8.17 16.22 1.37
N THR A 5 8.36 17.43 1.89
CA THR A 5 9.68 18.09 2.04
C THR A 5 10.75 17.20 2.66
N PHE A 6 10.40 16.41 3.68
CA PHE A 6 11.33 15.45 4.29
C PHE A 6 11.84 14.37 3.32
N VAL A 7 10.95 13.85 2.46
CA VAL A 7 11.31 12.84 1.45
C VAL A 7 12.20 13.47 0.39
N GLN A 8 11.85 14.67 -0.08
CA GLN A 8 12.63 15.40 -1.07
C GLN A 8 14.04 15.70 -0.57
N ASN A 9 14.18 16.20 0.67
CA ASN A 9 15.47 16.49 1.28
C ASN A 9 16.35 15.25 1.41
N ARG A 10 15.76 14.07 1.66
CA ARG A 10 16.51 12.80 1.72
C ARG A 10 16.92 12.32 0.34
N ILE A 11 16.06 12.43 -0.66
CA ILE A 11 16.38 12.06 -2.05
C ILE A 11 17.56 12.89 -2.54
N VAL A 12 17.54 14.21 -2.33
CA VAL A 12 18.65 15.11 -2.71
C VAL A 12 19.95 14.65 -2.05
N LYS A 13 19.96 14.47 -0.72
CA LYS A 13 21.16 13.99 -0.01
C LYS A 13 21.70 12.65 -0.54
N ILE A 14 20.81 11.71 -0.85
CA ILE A 14 21.21 10.40 -1.39
C ILE A 14 21.79 10.55 -2.80
N GLN A 15 21.19 11.38 -3.65
CA GLN A 15 21.66 11.63 -5.01
C GLN A 15 22.98 12.41 -5.06
N ASP A 16 23.20 13.31 -4.10
CA ASP A 16 24.47 14.04 -3.93
C ASP A 16 25.61 13.10 -3.53
N LEU A 17 25.34 12.13 -2.64
CA LEU A 17 26.33 11.15 -2.19
C LEU A 17 26.58 10.04 -3.23
N PHE A 18 25.54 9.64 -3.97
CA PHE A 18 25.60 8.52 -4.89
C PHE A 18 24.97 8.88 -6.24
N PRO A 19 25.78 9.24 -7.27
CA PRO A 19 25.27 9.54 -8.60
C PRO A 19 24.29 8.49 -9.12
N VAL A 20 23.13 8.90 -9.63
CA VAL A 20 22.09 7.97 -10.13
C VAL A 20 22.63 7.00 -11.19
N ARG A 21 23.67 7.42 -11.94
CA ARG A 21 24.33 6.61 -12.99
C ARG A 21 24.97 5.33 -12.49
N GLN A 22 25.33 5.22 -11.22
CA GLN A 22 25.87 3.97 -10.64
C GLN A 22 24.77 3.03 -10.12
N TRP A 23 23.51 3.46 -10.07
CA TRP A 23 22.45 2.61 -9.55
C TRP A 23 22.13 1.50 -10.55
N ARG A 24 21.95 0.28 -10.05
CA ARG A 24 21.61 -0.91 -10.84
C ARG A 24 20.45 -1.62 -10.18
N HIS A 25 19.53 -2.14 -10.99
CA HIS A 25 18.45 -2.96 -10.48
C HIS A 25 18.97 -4.35 -10.11
N VAL A 26 18.75 -4.76 -8.86
CA VAL A 26 19.01 -6.13 -8.41
C VAL A 26 17.71 -6.93 -8.49
N PRO A 27 17.66 -8.05 -9.24
CA PRO A 27 16.49 -8.92 -9.29
C PRO A 27 16.02 -9.34 -7.89
N SER A 28 14.71 -9.46 -7.70
CA SER A 28 14.13 -9.74 -6.37
C SER A 28 14.65 -11.03 -5.72
N ASN A 29 14.96 -12.05 -6.51
CA ASN A 29 15.52 -13.32 -6.04
C ASN A 29 17.02 -13.27 -5.74
N GLN A 30 17.69 -12.17 -6.09
CA GLN A 30 19.11 -11.94 -5.86
C GLN A 30 19.38 -10.77 -4.89
N ASN A 31 18.33 -10.16 -4.33
CA ASN A 31 18.46 -9.11 -3.33
C ASN A 31 18.45 -9.72 -1.91
N PRO A 32 19.57 -9.77 -1.18
CA PRO A 32 19.61 -10.34 0.16
C PRO A 32 18.67 -9.63 1.15
N ALA A 33 18.43 -8.33 1.00
CA ALA A 33 17.50 -7.59 1.84
C ALA A 33 16.04 -8.08 1.73
N ASN A 34 15.68 -8.77 0.65
CA ASN A 34 14.36 -9.36 0.49
C ASN A 34 14.12 -10.54 1.45
N LEU A 35 15.16 -11.26 1.86
CA LEU A 35 15.03 -12.39 2.78
C LEU A 35 14.50 -11.92 4.14
N ILE A 36 15.12 -10.88 4.70
CA ILE A 36 14.73 -10.33 6.00
C ILE A 36 13.41 -9.54 5.94
N SER A 37 13.18 -8.79 4.87
CA SER A 37 11.96 -7.96 4.76
C SER A 37 10.69 -8.79 4.50
N ARG A 38 10.81 -10.01 3.97
CA ARG A 38 9.68 -10.95 3.80
C ARG A 38 9.43 -11.84 5.03
N GLY A 39 10.34 -11.82 6.00
CA GLY A 39 10.28 -12.67 7.19
C GLY A 39 10.83 -14.07 6.90
N VAL A 40 12.13 -14.23 7.05
CA VAL A 40 12.82 -15.53 7.03
C VAL A 40 13.04 -16.02 8.47
N ASP A 41 12.88 -17.32 8.66
CA ASP A 41 13.21 -17.97 9.94
C ASP A 41 14.71 -17.81 10.24
N PRO A 42 15.12 -17.40 11.46
CA PRO A 42 16.52 -17.24 11.83
C PRO A 42 17.37 -18.50 11.54
N ASP A 43 16.84 -19.69 11.77
CA ASP A 43 17.58 -20.94 11.56
C ASP A 43 17.80 -21.21 10.06
N LYS A 44 16.85 -20.79 9.22
CA LYS A 44 17.00 -20.85 7.77
C LYS A 44 17.98 -19.80 7.26
N LEU A 45 18.04 -18.63 7.90
CA LEU A 45 18.95 -17.53 7.53
C LEU A 45 20.41 -17.93 7.72
N LEU A 46 20.74 -18.69 8.76
CA LEU A 46 22.09 -19.19 9.01
C LEU A 46 22.66 -19.94 7.80
N ASN A 47 21.79 -20.63 7.05
CA ASN A 47 22.15 -21.42 5.88
C ASN A 47 21.88 -20.70 4.54
N GLN A 48 21.62 -19.38 4.53
CA GLN A 48 21.41 -18.61 3.29
C GLN A 48 22.71 -18.05 2.72
N GLU A 49 23.28 -18.70 1.71
CA GLU A 49 24.48 -18.19 1.02
C GLU A 49 24.26 -16.79 0.42
N LEU A 50 23.08 -16.53 -0.15
CA LEU A 50 22.77 -15.21 -0.75
C LEU A 50 22.89 -14.07 0.28
N TRP A 51 22.54 -14.32 1.54
CA TRP A 51 22.62 -13.30 2.60
C TRP A 51 24.07 -13.01 3.00
N TRP A 52 24.86 -14.07 3.19
CA TRP A 52 26.23 -13.96 3.71
C TRP A 52 27.25 -13.59 2.64
N ASN A 53 27.08 -14.10 1.41
CA ASN A 53 28.02 -13.94 0.32
C ASN A 53 27.55 -12.91 -0.72
N GLY A 54 26.27 -12.53 -0.69
CA GLY A 54 25.66 -11.70 -1.72
C GLY A 54 25.45 -12.47 -3.04
N PRO A 55 24.86 -11.81 -4.05
CA PRO A 55 24.71 -12.41 -5.36
C PRO A 55 26.02 -12.46 -6.14
N GLU A 56 26.21 -13.54 -6.90
CA GLU A 56 27.45 -13.85 -7.63
C GLU A 56 27.92 -12.72 -8.55
N PHE A 57 26.98 -11.99 -9.18
CA PHE A 57 27.30 -10.86 -10.06
C PHE A 57 28.03 -9.70 -9.38
N LEU A 58 28.03 -9.59 -8.05
CA LEU A 58 28.82 -8.57 -7.35
C LEU A 58 30.32 -8.89 -7.34
N SER A 59 30.66 -10.18 -7.47
CA SER A 59 32.05 -10.63 -7.56
C SER A 59 32.62 -10.50 -8.99
N GLY A 60 31.74 -10.38 -9.99
CA GLY A 60 32.08 -10.16 -11.38
C GLY A 60 31.80 -8.73 -11.85
N SER A 61 32.17 -8.44 -13.10
CA SER A 61 31.80 -7.20 -13.80
C SER A 61 30.49 -7.33 -14.60
N ASP A 62 29.83 -8.50 -14.54
CA ASP A 62 28.63 -8.81 -15.33
C ASP A 62 27.36 -8.63 -14.50
N TYR A 63 26.90 -7.39 -14.41
CA TYR A 63 25.64 -7.06 -13.74
C TYR A 63 24.45 -7.59 -14.54
N PRO A 64 23.38 -8.08 -13.88
CA PRO A 64 22.17 -8.51 -14.54
C PRO A 64 21.51 -7.30 -15.22
N ASN A 65 21.85 -7.07 -16.50
CA ASN A 65 21.27 -6.04 -17.35
C ASN A 65 19.86 -6.47 -17.76
N LYS A 66 18.93 -6.48 -16.80
CA LYS A 66 17.54 -6.23 -17.18
C LYS A 66 17.46 -4.75 -17.52
N THR A 67 17.49 -4.44 -18.81
CA THR A 67 16.79 -3.27 -19.31
C THR A 67 15.38 -3.37 -18.75
N VAL A 68 15.11 -2.62 -17.69
CA VAL A 68 13.75 -2.44 -17.22
C VAL A 68 13.06 -1.72 -18.37
N LYS A 69 12.39 -2.49 -19.23
CA LYS A 69 11.27 -1.93 -19.98
C LYS A 69 10.35 -1.47 -18.87
N ILE A 70 10.35 -0.17 -18.61
CA ILE A 70 9.31 0.46 -17.80
C ILE A 70 8.05 0.25 -18.63
N SER A 71 7.44 -0.93 -18.53
CA SER A 71 6.07 -1.09 -18.95
C SER A 71 5.32 -0.19 -17.99
N GLU A 72 4.64 0.81 -18.52
CA GLU A 72 3.74 1.71 -17.82
C GLU A 72 2.53 0.97 -17.19
N ASN A 73 2.66 -0.32 -16.88
CA ASN A 73 1.68 -1.09 -16.14
C ASN A 73 1.76 -0.74 -14.65
N ASN A 74 1.40 0.52 -14.38
CA ASN A 74 1.02 1.02 -13.07
C ASN A 74 0.00 0.09 -12.38
N ASP A 75 -0.81 -0.65 -13.13
CA ASP A 75 -1.86 -1.51 -12.58
C ASP A 75 -1.34 -2.70 -11.76
N ALA A 76 -0.28 -3.37 -12.21
CA ALA A 76 0.31 -4.49 -11.47
C ALA A 76 0.94 -4.00 -10.16
N TYR A 77 1.75 -2.95 -10.22
CA TYR A 77 2.35 -2.32 -9.03
C TYR A 77 1.27 -1.77 -8.08
N ASN A 78 0.25 -1.09 -8.60
CA ASN A 78 -0.85 -0.57 -7.80
C ASN A 78 -1.68 -1.70 -7.18
N SER A 79 -1.88 -2.82 -7.87
CA SER A 79 -2.60 -3.98 -7.31
C SER A 79 -1.80 -4.65 -6.18
N GLU A 80 -0.49 -4.81 -6.32
CA GLU A 80 0.38 -5.31 -5.25
C GLU A 80 0.40 -4.38 -4.04
N LEU A 81 0.52 -3.07 -4.28
CA LEU A 81 0.49 -2.06 -3.22
C LEU A 81 -0.87 -2.05 -2.50
N LYS A 82 -1.99 -2.08 -3.26
CA LYS A 82 -3.34 -2.19 -2.70
C LYS A 82 -3.49 -3.45 -1.85
N ASN A 83 -3.02 -4.59 -2.34
CA ASN A 83 -3.08 -5.86 -1.62
C ASN A 83 -2.24 -5.85 -0.33
N SER A 84 -1.05 -5.25 -0.37
CA SER A 84 -0.18 -5.10 0.80
C SER A 84 -0.82 -4.21 1.87
N VAL A 85 -1.38 -3.06 1.46
CA VAL A 85 -2.09 -2.14 2.37
C VAL A 85 -3.32 -2.83 2.98
N ARG A 86 -4.11 -3.52 2.16
CA ARG A 86 -5.31 -4.25 2.61
C ARG A 86 -4.98 -5.32 3.64
N LYS A 87 -3.95 -6.14 3.40
CA LYS A 87 -3.50 -7.19 4.35
C LYS A 87 -2.99 -6.61 5.68
N ASN A 88 -2.14 -5.58 5.62
CA ASN A 88 -1.58 -4.96 6.82
C ASN A 88 -2.67 -4.31 7.68
N LEU A 89 -3.67 -3.70 7.05
CA LEU A 89 -4.79 -3.15 7.78
C LEU A 89 -5.69 -4.22 8.37
N GLY A 90 -6.00 -5.27 7.60
CA GLY A 90 -6.75 -6.42 8.11
C GLY A 90 -6.13 -6.89 9.43
N ARG A 91 -4.81 -7.12 9.44
CA ARG A 91 -4.05 -7.50 10.65
C ARG A 91 -4.24 -6.50 11.80
N LYS A 92 -4.21 -5.20 11.52
CA LYS A 92 -4.39 -4.15 12.54
C LYS A 92 -5.82 -4.09 13.10
N CYS A 93 -6.83 -4.19 12.23
CA CYS A 93 -8.23 -4.26 12.64
C CYS A 93 -8.52 -5.52 13.44
N HIS A 94 -8.01 -6.66 13.00
CA HIS A 94 -8.08 -7.93 13.73
C HIS A 94 -7.44 -7.79 15.11
N PHE A 95 -6.23 -7.22 15.21
CA PHE A 95 -5.58 -6.99 16.50
C PHE A 95 -6.42 -6.10 17.43
N VAL A 96 -6.96 -4.97 16.94
CA VAL A 96 -7.80 -4.07 17.75
C VAL A 96 -9.09 -4.75 18.20
N ASN A 97 -9.76 -5.50 17.32
CA ASN A 97 -10.96 -6.25 17.68
C ASN A 97 -10.66 -7.35 18.69
N ASN A 98 -9.54 -8.07 18.51
CA ASN A 98 -9.12 -9.14 19.42
C ASN A 98 -8.71 -8.59 20.79
N ALA A 99 -8.10 -7.40 20.84
CA ALA A 99 -7.77 -6.70 22.08
C ALA A 99 -9.02 -6.22 22.85
N ARG A 100 -10.16 -6.06 22.17
CA ARG A 100 -11.44 -5.64 22.76
C ARG A 100 -12.35 -6.82 23.14
N ARG A 101 -11.98 -8.06 22.80
CA ARG A 101 -12.77 -9.25 23.09
C ARG A 101 -12.34 -9.87 24.43
N ASN A 102 -13.33 -10.34 25.20
CA ASN A 102 -13.07 -11.15 26.42
C ASN A 102 -12.52 -12.54 26.09
N VAL A 103 -12.81 -13.07 24.90
CA VAL A 103 -12.26 -14.34 24.41
C VAL A 103 -11.49 -14.07 23.12
N LYS A 104 -10.20 -14.41 23.11
CA LYS A 104 -9.34 -14.15 21.95
C LYS A 104 -9.68 -15.09 20.80
N ALA A 105 -9.86 -14.52 19.61
CA ALA A 105 -9.88 -15.28 18.37
C ALA A 105 -8.43 -15.67 18.03
N ASN A 106 -8.16 -16.98 18.00
CA ASN A 106 -6.89 -17.55 17.56
C ASN A 106 -7.13 -18.22 16.20
N GLY A 107 -6.95 -17.49 15.11
CA GLY A 107 -7.19 -17.97 13.76
C GLY A 107 -6.65 -17.03 12.68
N PRO A 108 -6.52 -17.49 11.43
CA PRO A 108 -6.14 -16.64 10.31
C PRO A 108 -7.19 -15.56 10.05
N LEU A 109 -6.76 -14.46 9.43
CA LEU A 109 -7.68 -13.38 9.00
C LEU A 109 -8.71 -13.91 8.02
N GLU A 110 -9.98 -13.79 8.38
CA GLU A 110 -11.09 -14.15 7.51
C GLU A 110 -11.34 -13.07 6.46
N ALA A 111 -11.88 -13.46 5.30
CA ALA A 111 -12.19 -12.54 4.20
C ALA A 111 -13.12 -11.39 4.64
N ASP A 112 -14.10 -11.68 5.50
CA ASP A 112 -15.03 -10.70 6.04
C ASP A 112 -14.33 -9.63 6.91
N GLU A 113 -13.26 -9.98 7.62
CA GLU A 113 -12.48 -9.00 8.39
C GLU A 113 -11.68 -8.06 7.48
N LEU A 114 -11.19 -8.58 6.35
CA LEU A 114 -10.51 -7.77 5.33
C LEU A 114 -11.47 -6.80 4.64
N ASP A 115 -12.70 -7.25 4.34
CA ASP A 115 -13.74 -6.41 3.73
C ASP A 115 -14.19 -5.30 4.69
N LYS A 116 -14.39 -5.62 5.97
CA LYS A 116 -14.69 -4.63 7.00
C LYS A 116 -13.56 -3.61 7.17
N ALA A 117 -12.31 -4.05 7.16
CA ALA A 117 -11.15 -3.17 7.25
C ALA A 117 -11.05 -2.24 6.02
N GLU A 118 -11.32 -2.76 4.82
CA GLU A 118 -11.32 -1.98 3.59
C GLU A 118 -12.43 -0.91 3.60
N ILE A 119 -13.67 -1.30 3.93
CA ILE A 119 -14.80 -0.37 4.05
C ILE A 119 -14.50 0.70 5.11
N PHE A 120 -13.84 0.35 6.22
CA PHE A 120 -13.45 1.30 7.25
C PHE A 120 -12.51 2.39 6.72
N LEU A 121 -11.51 2.04 5.89
CA LEU A 121 -10.64 3.05 5.25
C LEU A 121 -11.40 3.94 4.30
N ILE A 122 -12.23 3.35 3.44
CA ILE A 122 -12.98 4.10 2.45
C ILE A 122 -13.83 5.16 3.17
N LYS A 123 -14.54 4.77 4.23
CA LYS A 123 -15.29 5.70 5.08
C LYS A 123 -14.40 6.73 5.76
N GLY A 124 -13.23 6.32 6.28
CA GLY A 124 -12.28 7.22 6.92
C GLY A 124 -11.82 8.34 5.99
N VAL A 125 -11.33 7.99 4.80
CA VAL A 125 -10.87 8.96 3.79
C VAL A 125 -12.03 9.82 3.30
N GLN A 126 -13.17 9.21 2.98
CA GLN A 126 -14.37 9.95 2.56
C GLN A 126 -14.84 10.93 3.63
N SER A 127 -14.77 10.56 4.91
CA SER A 127 -15.13 11.46 6.01
C SER A 127 -14.16 12.63 6.19
N GLN A 128 -12.89 12.46 5.85
CA GLN A 128 -11.91 13.55 5.90
C GLN A 128 -12.11 14.53 4.74
N GLU A 129 -12.25 14.02 3.53
CA GLU A 129 -12.32 14.83 2.31
C GLU A 129 -13.72 15.37 2.00
N PHE A 130 -14.77 14.61 2.34
CA PHE A 130 -16.16 14.86 1.94
C PHE A 130 -17.13 14.89 3.13
N SER A 131 -16.64 15.28 4.31
CA SER A 131 -17.45 15.36 5.54
C SER A 131 -18.76 16.15 5.36
N VAL A 132 -18.71 17.26 4.60
CA VAL A 132 -19.86 18.13 4.38
C VAL A 132 -20.89 17.43 3.49
N ASP A 133 -20.47 16.88 2.35
CA ASP A 133 -21.34 16.15 1.43
C ASP A 133 -21.98 14.93 2.12
N ILE A 134 -21.22 14.19 2.93
CA ILE A 134 -21.73 13.04 3.70
C ILE A 134 -22.79 13.48 4.71
N LYS A 135 -22.55 14.55 5.48
CA LYS A 135 -23.54 15.09 6.42
C LYS A 135 -24.81 15.55 5.71
N CYS A 136 -24.67 16.22 4.56
CA CYS A 136 -25.80 16.61 3.75
C CYS A 136 -26.61 15.40 3.28
N LEU A 137 -25.97 14.34 2.80
CA LEU A 137 -26.66 13.12 2.35
C LEU A 137 -27.33 12.36 3.49
N GLN A 138 -26.68 12.24 4.65
CA GLN A 138 -27.28 11.63 5.85
C GLN A 138 -28.54 12.37 6.31
N GLN A 139 -28.56 13.70 6.16
CA GLN A 139 -29.67 14.56 6.56
C GLN A 139 -30.67 14.84 5.43
N GLN A 140 -30.52 14.19 4.27
CA GLN A 140 -31.35 14.43 3.07
C GLN A 140 -31.41 15.91 2.65
N ARG A 141 -30.30 16.64 2.84
CA ARG A 141 -30.16 18.06 2.49
C ARG A 141 -29.53 18.23 1.11
N VAL A 142 -29.76 19.41 0.54
CA VAL A 142 -29.14 19.80 -0.73
C VAL A 142 -27.61 19.81 -0.59
N LEU A 143 -26.94 19.15 -1.52
CA LEU A 143 -25.49 19.13 -1.58
C LEU A 143 -24.91 20.52 -1.86
N PRO A 144 -23.76 20.87 -1.23
CA PRO A 144 -23.03 22.09 -1.54
C PRO A 144 -22.63 22.13 -3.02
N LYS A 145 -22.28 23.31 -3.54
CA LYS A 145 -21.70 23.44 -4.89
C LYS A 145 -20.27 22.86 -4.89
N SER A 146 -20.16 21.53 -4.79
CA SER A 146 -18.92 20.77 -4.83
C SER A 146 -18.73 20.13 -6.20
N LYS A 147 -17.49 19.72 -6.51
CA LYS A 147 -17.21 18.88 -7.69
C LYS A 147 -17.95 17.55 -7.63
N LEU A 148 -18.39 17.10 -6.46
CA LEU A 148 -19.13 15.86 -6.29
C LEU A 148 -20.60 15.98 -6.67
N LYS A 149 -21.22 17.15 -6.53
CA LYS A 149 -22.65 17.36 -6.84
C LYS A 149 -23.03 16.94 -8.27
N SER A 150 -22.12 17.13 -9.24
CA SER A 150 -22.33 16.74 -10.63
C SER A 150 -22.34 15.22 -10.87
N PHE A 151 -21.83 14.43 -9.92
CA PHE A 151 -21.76 12.96 -10.00
C PHE A 151 -22.95 12.26 -9.35
N ASN A 152 -23.97 13.00 -8.90
CA ASN A 152 -25.13 12.46 -8.18
C ASN A 152 -24.71 11.52 -7.04
N PRO A 153 -23.98 12.02 -6.03
CA PRO A 153 -23.41 11.15 -5.01
C PRO A 153 -24.50 10.69 -4.05
N PHE A 154 -24.41 9.43 -3.61
CA PHE A 154 -25.35 8.81 -2.66
C PHE A 154 -24.59 7.93 -1.67
N LEU A 155 -25.21 7.63 -0.52
CA LEU A 155 -24.68 6.66 0.43
C LEU A 155 -25.31 5.30 0.15
N ASP A 156 -24.50 4.25 0.08
CA ASP A 156 -25.02 2.88 -0.02
C ASP A 156 -25.51 2.34 1.34
N SER A 157 -26.02 1.09 1.35
CA SER A 157 -26.47 0.42 2.57
C SER A 157 -25.36 0.27 3.62
N GLY A 158 -24.11 0.23 3.17
CA GLY A 158 -22.93 0.22 4.03
C GLY A 158 -22.55 1.61 4.53
N GLY A 159 -23.19 2.70 4.11
CA GLY A 159 -22.83 4.07 4.46
C GLY A 159 -21.55 4.57 3.78
N VAL A 160 -21.17 3.98 2.65
CA VAL A 160 -20.06 4.41 1.79
C VAL A 160 -20.59 5.38 0.73
N LEU A 161 -19.88 6.50 0.53
CA LEU A 161 -20.21 7.47 -0.51
C LEU A 161 -19.88 6.90 -1.89
N LYS A 162 -20.86 6.87 -2.78
CA LYS A 162 -20.77 6.36 -4.16
C LYS A 162 -21.26 7.39 -5.18
N SER A 163 -20.76 7.29 -6.41
CA SER A 163 -21.24 8.09 -7.56
C SER A 163 -22.41 7.39 -8.24
N GLY A 164 -23.50 8.11 -8.51
CA GLY A 164 -24.65 7.62 -9.28
C GLY A 164 -24.46 7.72 -10.80
N ARG A 165 -23.41 8.38 -11.27
CA ARG A 165 -23.09 8.48 -12.70
C ARG A 165 -21.85 7.65 -13.06
N PRO A 166 -21.83 6.99 -14.23
CA PRO A 166 -20.61 6.40 -14.78
C PRO A 166 -19.55 7.49 -14.99
N ILE A 167 -18.31 7.21 -14.63
CA ILE A 167 -17.17 8.05 -15.00
C ILE A 167 -16.93 7.79 -16.49
N ARG A 168 -17.20 8.79 -17.33
CA ARG A 168 -16.84 8.77 -18.76
C ARG A 168 -15.39 9.15 -18.95
#